data_AF-A0AA48K7C8-F1
#
_entry.id   AF-A0AA48K7C8-F1
#
_cell.length_a   1.000
_cell.length_b   1.000
_cell.length_c   1.000
_cell.angle_alpha   90.00
_cell.angle_beta   90.00
_cell.angle_gamma   90.00
#
_symmetry.space_group_name_H-M   'P 1'
#
loop_
_entity.id
_entity.type
_entity.pdbx_description
1 polymer ?
#
loop_
_entity_poly.entity_id
_entity_poly.type
_entity_poly.pdbx_seq_one_letter_code
_entity_poly.pdbx_strand_id
1 'polypeptide(L)'
;MRGYFGVQTFQENLMRLRLVLALAATLVCGALAAADLTITFNSVAKGMMGAGGTSTEIHYYSSEFNMVRNEKDRRDTLVDFKNGISYTIDHKKKTISKMSFDDALAALESLNAAQPEGMGQMFGAMFGDPNDFKVDKVGPETVAGRSCTAWNIRVGKLAMSLSADPTLKQPIPDTTYMKMVQARAAQFAKAGPMGASFKRLYEEMAKIKGIPLKTHMTGMMGMDVATEATKIEQGPVPAATFTLPAGYKIEDAGKKMREEMMKKK
;
A
#
# COMPACT_ATOMS: atom_id res chain seq x y z
N MET A 1 -19.20 -19.53 85.44
CA MET A 1 -18.18 -18.53 85.02
C MET A 1 -17.41 -19.13 83.86
N ARG A 2 -17.69 -18.67 82.63
CA ARG A 2 -17.08 -19.12 81.36
C ARG A 2 -16.41 -17.89 80.73
N GLY A 3 -15.15 -18.03 80.31
CA GLY A 3 -14.38 -16.95 79.71
C GLY A 3 -13.67 -17.40 78.43
N TYR A 4 -14.05 -16.75 77.32
CA TYR A 4 -13.23 -16.29 76.19
C TYR A 4 -12.19 -17.23 75.57
N PHE A 5 -12.57 -17.87 74.46
CA PHE A 5 -11.69 -18.18 73.32
C PHE A 5 -12.53 -18.19 72.05
N GLY A 6 -12.14 -17.43 71.00
CA GLY A 6 -12.65 -17.68 69.64
C GLY A 6 -13.12 -16.49 68.81
N VAL A 7 -12.39 -15.36 68.78
CA VAL A 7 -12.70 -14.25 67.83
C VAL A 7 -11.52 -13.90 66.88
N GLN A 8 -10.31 -14.40 67.12
CA GLN A 8 -9.14 -13.96 66.34
C GLN A 8 -8.89 -14.67 65.00
N THR A 9 -9.49 -15.83 64.72
CA THR A 9 -9.15 -16.63 63.52
C THR A 9 -9.98 -16.33 62.27
N PHE A 10 -11.07 -15.55 62.36
CA PHE A 10 -11.95 -15.28 61.22
C PHE A 10 -11.54 -14.07 60.37
N GLN A 11 -10.80 -13.12 60.95
CA GLN A 11 -10.37 -11.88 60.27
C GLN A 11 -9.16 -12.07 59.34
N GLU A 12 -8.24 -12.99 59.65
CA GLU A 12 -7.02 -13.19 58.83
C GLU A 12 -7.28 -13.90 57.51
N ASN A 13 -8.27 -14.81 57.46
CA ASN A 13 -8.62 -15.54 56.24
C ASN A 13 -9.39 -14.68 55.23
N LEU A 14 -10.12 -13.65 55.68
CA LEU A 14 -10.84 -12.73 54.79
C LEU A 14 -9.90 -11.73 54.10
N MET A 15 -8.77 -11.40 54.74
CA MET A 15 -7.78 -10.45 54.21
C MET A 15 -6.84 -11.10 53.20
N ARG A 16 -6.49 -12.39 53.39
CA ARG A 16 -5.71 -13.17 52.41
C ARG A 16 -6.52 -13.50 51.14
N LEU A 17 -7.83 -13.73 51.27
CA LEU A 17 -8.70 -13.98 50.11
C LEU A 17 -8.95 -12.73 49.26
N ARG A 18 -8.88 -11.52 49.86
CA ARG A 18 -8.99 -10.24 49.13
C ARG A 18 -7.67 -9.76 48.53
N LEU A 19 -6.52 -10.24 49.02
CA LEU A 19 -5.22 -9.93 48.41
C LEU A 19 -4.93 -10.77 47.15
N VAL A 20 -5.50 -11.97 47.02
CA VAL A 20 -5.32 -12.82 45.82
C VAL A 20 -6.19 -12.36 44.64
N LEU A 21 -7.29 -11.66 44.89
CA LEU A 21 -8.18 -11.11 43.84
C LEU A 21 -7.76 -9.74 43.30
N ALA A 22 -6.74 -9.10 43.87
CA ALA A 22 -6.25 -7.77 43.44
C ALA A 22 -5.06 -7.84 42.45
N LEU A 23 -4.56 -9.03 42.11
CA LEU A 23 -3.40 -9.22 41.22
C LEU A 23 -3.74 -9.80 39.83
N ALA A 24 -5.02 -9.81 39.45
CA ALA A 24 -5.50 -10.39 38.18
C ALA A 24 -6.11 -9.34 37.23
N ALA A 25 -5.64 -8.10 37.30
CA ALA A 25 -5.90 -7.08 36.30
C ALA A 25 -4.58 -6.58 35.72
N THR A 26 -3.75 -7.50 35.20
CA THR A 26 -2.78 -7.16 34.16
C THR A 26 -3.58 -6.66 32.97
N LEU A 27 -3.76 -5.34 32.95
CA LEU A 27 -4.14 -4.56 31.80
C LEU A 27 -3.08 -4.85 30.73
N VAL A 28 -3.29 -5.87 29.91
CA VAL A 28 -2.58 -6.03 28.64
C VAL A 28 -3.13 -4.94 27.75
N CYS A 29 -2.66 -3.70 27.97
CA CYS A 29 -2.57 -2.72 26.90
C CYS A 29 -1.48 -3.21 25.95
N GLY A 30 -1.78 -4.31 25.25
CA GLY A 30 -1.10 -4.61 24.02
C GLY A 30 -1.35 -3.41 23.14
N ALA A 31 -0.30 -2.64 22.84
CA ALA A 31 -0.35 -1.71 21.73
C ALA A 31 -0.90 -2.51 20.56
N LEU A 32 -2.11 -2.17 20.12
CA LEU A 32 -2.75 -2.82 18.99
C LEU A 32 -1.92 -2.42 17.77
N ALA A 33 -0.84 -3.17 17.52
CA ALA A 33 -0.18 -3.13 16.23
C ALA A 33 -1.27 -3.37 15.20
N ALA A 34 -1.34 -2.51 14.17
CA ALA A 34 -2.29 -2.70 13.09
C ALA A 34 -2.14 -4.14 12.58
N ALA A 35 -3.22 -4.92 12.69
CA ALA A 35 -3.20 -6.31 12.28
C ALA A 35 -2.87 -6.38 10.79
N ASP A 36 -2.20 -7.47 10.39
CA ASP A 36 -2.07 -7.81 8.99
C ASP A 36 -3.46 -7.83 8.33
N LEU A 37 -3.48 -7.57 7.03
CA LEU A 37 -4.71 -7.37 6.27
C LEU A 37 -4.66 -8.16 4.97
N THR A 38 -5.73 -8.88 4.69
CA THR A 38 -5.97 -9.49 3.38
C THR A 38 -7.20 -8.83 2.76
N ILE A 39 -7.05 -8.30 1.55
CA ILE A 39 -8.18 -7.75 0.77
C ILE A 39 -8.23 -8.44 -0.58
N THR A 40 -9.39 -8.98 -0.92
CA THR A 40 -9.69 -9.48 -2.26
C THR A 40 -10.40 -8.39 -3.05
N PHE A 41 -9.92 -8.12 -4.26
CA PHE A 41 -10.48 -7.17 -5.20
C PHE A 41 -10.91 -7.86 -6.48
N ASN A 42 -12.00 -7.38 -7.07
CA ASN A 42 -12.25 -7.54 -8.49
C ASN A 42 -11.60 -6.35 -9.20
N SER A 43 -10.75 -6.62 -10.19
CA SER A 43 -10.15 -5.60 -11.05
C SER A 43 -10.64 -5.73 -12.48
N VAL A 44 -10.84 -4.61 -13.15
CA VAL A 44 -11.16 -4.51 -14.57
C VAL A 44 -10.15 -3.55 -15.17
N ALA A 45 -9.39 -4.00 -16.16
CA ALA A 45 -8.42 -3.17 -16.86
C ALA A 45 -8.73 -3.11 -18.35
N LYS A 46 -8.59 -1.94 -18.95
CA LYS A 46 -8.60 -1.70 -20.40
C LYS A 46 -7.46 -0.77 -20.79
N GLY A 47 -6.98 -0.91 -22.03
CA GLY A 47 -5.97 -0.04 -22.64
C GLY A 47 -4.61 -0.70 -22.85
N MET A 48 -3.69 0.00 -23.52
CA MET A 48 -2.39 -0.52 -23.98
C MET A 48 -1.44 -0.96 -22.85
N MET A 49 -1.64 -0.47 -21.62
CA MET A 49 -0.77 -0.72 -20.46
C MET A 49 -1.38 -1.69 -19.43
N GLY A 50 -2.64 -2.10 -19.62
CA GLY A 50 -3.31 -3.08 -18.77
C GLY A 50 -3.82 -4.21 -19.64
N ALA A 51 -3.19 -5.39 -19.55
CA ALA A 51 -3.66 -6.57 -20.25
C ALA A 51 -5.17 -6.75 -19.99
N GLY A 52 -5.97 -6.58 -21.03
CA GLY A 52 -7.40 -6.25 -20.88
C GLY A 52 -8.23 -7.32 -20.17
N GLY A 53 -9.32 -6.88 -19.54
CA GLY A 53 -10.41 -7.67 -19.01
C GLY A 53 -10.48 -7.70 -17.48
N THR A 54 -11.31 -8.58 -16.96
CA THR A 54 -11.56 -8.72 -15.51
C THR A 54 -10.57 -9.71 -14.88
N SER A 55 -10.11 -9.45 -13.66
CA SER A 55 -9.30 -10.35 -12.83
C SER A 55 -9.68 -10.25 -11.36
N THR A 56 -9.31 -11.28 -10.59
CA THR A 56 -9.30 -11.23 -9.12
C THR A 56 -7.88 -10.93 -8.66
N GLU A 57 -7.75 -9.97 -7.76
CA GLU A 57 -6.50 -9.61 -7.10
C GLU A 57 -6.62 -9.85 -5.60
N ILE A 58 -5.59 -10.44 -4.99
CA ILE A 58 -5.51 -10.59 -3.54
C ILE A 58 -4.31 -9.80 -3.05
N HIS A 59 -4.59 -8.83 -2.19
CA HIS A 59 -3.61 -7.96 -1.57
C HIS A 59 -3.40 -8.40 -0.14
N TYR A 60 -2.18 -8.77 0.20
CA TYR A 60 -1.74 -9.10 1.54
C TYR A 60 -0.83 -8.01 2.04
N TYR A 61 -1.20 -7.42 3.18
CA TYR A 61 -0.42 -6.38 3.85
C TYR A 61 0.07 -6.92 5.18
N SER A 62 1.37 -6.77 5.43
CA SER A 62 1.99 -6.95 6.74
C SER A 62 2.93 -5.78 7.03
N SER A 63 3.47 -5.77 8.24
CA SER A 63 4.42 -4.72 8.67
C SER A 63 5.74 -4.70 7.88
N GLU A 64 6.11 -5.82 7.25
CA GLU A 64 7.34 -5.96 6.48
C GLU A 64 7.11 -6.09 4.97
N PHE A 65 5.93 -6.58 4.56
CA PHE A 65 5.67 -6.93 3.17
C PHE A 65 4.32 -6.44 2.66
N ASN A 66 4.25 -6.20 1.36
CA ASN A 66 2.99 -6.11 0.62
C ASN A 66 3.06 -7.05 -0.59
N MET A 67 2.15 -8.01 -0.66
CA MET A 67 2.03 -8.95 -1.77
C MET A 67 0.72 -8.71 -2.50
N VAL A 68 0.78 -8.48 -3.81
CA VAL A 68 -0.37 -8.46 -4.70
C VAL A 68 -0.28 -9.67 -5.62
N ARG A 69 -1.30 -10.52 -5.59
CA ARG A 69 -1.41 -11.66 -6.51
C ARG A 69 -2.52 -11.41 -7.52
N ASN A 70 -2.22 -11.56 -8.80
CA ASN A 70 -3.24 -11.49 -9.86
C ASN A 70 -3.42 -12.88 -10.48
N GLU A 71 -4.58 -13.48 -10.24
CA GLU A 71 -4.85 -14.87 -10.64
C GLU A 71 -4.84 -15.06 -12.16
N LYS A 72 -5.38 -14.09 -12.91
CA LYS A 72 -5.54 -14.19 -14.36
C LYS A 72 -4.21 -13.98 -15.09
N ASP A 73 -3.50 -12.93 -14.73
CA ASP A 73 -2.24 -12.59 -15.38
C ASP A 73 -1.11 -13.53 -14.96
N ARG A 74 -1.30 -14.22 -13.81
CA ARG A 74 -0.28 -15.02 -13.12
C ARG A 74 0.98 -14.20 -12.93
N ARG A 75 0.77 -12.97 -12.47
CA ARG A 75 1.80 -12.00 -12.18
C ARG A 75 1.58 -11.51 -10.75
N ASP A 76 2.57 -11.78 -9.92
CA ASP A 76 2.55 -11.34 -8.53
C ASP A 76 3.54 -10.18 -8.35
N THR A 77 3.24 -9.29 -7.42
CA THR A 77 4.15 -8.21 -7.01
C THR A 77 4.36 -8.30 -5.51
N LEU A 78 5.61 -8.43 -5.09
CA LEU A 78 6.00 -8.39 -3.69
C LEU A 78 6.84 -7.15 -3.42
N VAL A 79 6.46 -6.38 -2.42
CA VAL A 79 7.23 -5.26 -1.91
C VAL A 79 7.76 -5.65 -0.54
N ASP A 80 9.08 -5.63 -0.39
CA ASP A 80 9.80 -5.81 0.86
C ASP A 80 10.21 -4.44 1.38
N PHE A 81 9.49 -3.96 2.40
CA PHE A 81 9.71 -2.62 2.95
C PHE A 81 11.00 -2.51 3.73
N LYS A 82 11.46 -3.60 4.33
CA LYS A 82 12.67 -3.65 5.14
C LYS A 82 13.92 -3.51 4.29
N ASN A 83 13.96 -4.23 3.17
CA ASN A 83 15.10 -4.21 2.27
C ASN A 83 14.96 -3.15 1.16
N GLY A 84 13.79 -2.51 1.04
CA GLY A 84 13.53 -1.51 0.00
C GLY A 84 13.56 -2.12 -1.41
N ILE A 85 12.99 -3.31 -1.57
CA ILE A 85 13.01 -4.07 -2.82
C ILE A 85 11.58 -4.35 -3.28
N SER A 86 11.33 -4.20 -4.57
CA SER A 86 10.16 -4.72 -5.24
C SER A 86 10.54 -5.90 -6.13
N TYR A 87 9.74 -6.96 -6.08
CA TYR A 87 9.82 -8.12 -6.93
C TYR A 87 8.56 -8.19 -7.80
N THR A 88 8.74 -8.37 -9.10
CA THR A 88 7.66 -8.76 -10.02
C THR A 88 7.88 -10.21 -10.43
N ILE A 89 6.94 -11.08 -10.11
CA ILE A 89 7.03 -12.52 -10.31
C ILE A 89 6.12 -12.86 -11.50
N ASP A 90 6.70 -13.32 -12.60
CA ASP A 90 5.96 -13.80 -13.76
C ASP A 90 5.93 -15.34 -13.72
N HIS A 91 4.80 -15.90 -13.31
CA HIS A 91 4.63 -17.36 -13.21
C HIS A 91 4.49 -18.04 -14.57
N LYS A 92 4.18 -17.30 -15.66
CA LYS A 92 4.20 -17.83 -17.04
C LYS A 92 5.63 -18.04 -17.51
N LYS A 93 6.51 -17.10 -17.23
CA LYS A 93 7.93 -17.16 -17.63
C LYS A 93 8.81 -17.83 -16.59
N LYS A 94 8.31 -18.07 -15.38
CA LYS A 94 9.09 -18.53 -14.21
C LYS A 94 10.29 -17.62 -13.93
N THR A 95 10.05 -16.32 -14.00
CA THR A 95 11.06 -15.28 -13.79
C THR A 95 10.65 -14.35 -12.65
N ILE A 96 11.62 -13.90 -11.87
CA ILE A 96 11.45 -12.88 -10.83
C ILE A 96 12.31 -11.69 -11.22
N SER A 97 11.68 -10.57 -11.54
CA SER A 97 12.36 -9.29 -11.74
C SER A 97 12.52 -8.61 -10.39
N LYS A 98 13.74 -8.31 -9.97
CA LYS A 98 14.08 -7.59 -8.75
C LYS A 98 14.47 -6.16 -9.09
N MET A 99 13.90 -5.19 -8.36
CA MET A 99 14.26 -3.78 -8.45
C MET A 99 14.34 -3.17 -7.04
N SER A 100 15.48 -2.61 -6.67
CA SER A 100 15.56 -1.82 -5.44
C SER A 100 14.89 -0.46 -5.62
N PHE A 101 14.45 0.15 -4.52
CA PHE A 101 13.90 1.50 -4.54
C PHE A 101 14.93 2.53 -5.00
N ASP A 102 16.21 2.35 -4.64
CA ASP A 102 17.32 3.19 -5.08
C ASP A 102 17.55 3.11 -6.59
N ASP A 103 17.37 1.93 -7.18
CA ASP A 103 17.49 1.76 -8.63
C ASP A 103 16.33 2.39 -9.38
N ALA A 104 15.11 2.24 -8.86
CA ALA A 104 13.94 2.92 -9.40
C ALA A 104 14.11 4.45 -9.32
N LEU A 105 14.68 4.96 -8.21
CA LEU A 105 15.04 6.37 -8.02
C LEU A 105 16.04 6.84 -9.07
N ALA A 106 17.19 6.16 -9.19
CA ALA A 106 18.26 6.54 -10.12
C ALA A 106 17.80 6.49 -11.58
N ALA A 107 16.93 5.54 -11.93
CA ALA A 107 16.34 5.44 -13.25
C ALA A 107 15.47 6.65 -13.60
N LEU A 108 14.60 7.04 -12.68
CA LEU A 108 13.73 8.21 -12.87
C LEU A 108 14.55 9.50 -12.96
N GLU A 109 15.57 9.65 -12.12
CA GLU A 109 16.49 10.79 -12.19
C GLU A 109 17.25 10.85 -13.52
N SER A 110 17.69 9.70 -14.03
CA SER A 110 18.37 9.62 -15.32
C SER A 110 17.43 9.97 -16.48
N LEU A 111 16.17 9.53 -16.45
CA LEU A 111 15.16 9.94 -17.42
C LEU A 111 14.92 11.46 -17.38
N ASN A 112 14.83 12.03 -16.18
CA ASN A 112 14.67 13.48 -16.00
C ASN A 112 15.89 14.27 -16.48
N ALA A 113 17.11 13.77 -16.26
CA ALA A 113 18.33 14.45 -16.66
C ALA A 113 18.59 14.35 -18.17
N ALA A 114 18.18 13.25 -18.80
CA ALA A 114 18.42 13.00 -20.20
C ALA A 114 17.42 13.68 -21.15
N GLN A 115 16.51 14.55 -20.65
CA GLN A 115 15.34 15.08 -21.36
C GLN A 115 15.53 15.14 -22.88
N PRO A 116 15.10 14.11 -23.62
CA PRO A 116 15.17 14.14 -25.06
C PRO A 116 14.31 15.30 -25.56
N GLU A 117 14.76 16.02 -26.59
CA GLU A 117 13.93 17.04 -27.23
C GLU A 117 12.55 16.44 -27.58
N GLY A 118 11.47 17.14 -27.22
CA GLY A 118 10.09 16.68 -27.42
C GLY A 118 9.49 15.83 -26.31
N MET A 119 10.26 15.40 -25.29
CA MET A 119 9.73 14.62 -24.16
C MET A 119 8.70 15.43 -23.36
N GLY A 120 8.94 16.73 -23.11
CA GLY A 120 7.95 17.60 -22.46
C GLY A 120 6.64 17.75 -23.24
N GLN A 121 6.71 17.76 -24.59
CA GLN A 121 5.53 17.79 -25.45
C GLN A 121 4.77 16.46 -25.44
N MET A 122 5.49 15.33 -25.44
CA MET A 122 4.92 13.99 -25.26
C MET A 122 4.23 13.87 -23.90
N PHE A 123 4.86 14.32 -22.82
CA PHE A 123 4.27 14.35 -21.48
C PHE A 123 3.03 15.24 -21.40
N GLY A 124 3.06 16.44 -21.98
CA GLY A 124 1.89 17.31 -22.07
C GLY A 124 0.74 16.69 -22.88
N ALA A 125 1.05 16.00 -23.98
CA ALA A 125 0.05 15.27 -24.75
C ALA A 125 -0.58 14.11 -23.96
N MET A 126 0.22 13.41 -23.16
CA MET A 126 -0.18 12.24 -22.37
C MET A 126 -0.95 12.59 -21.10
N PHE A 127 -0.48 13.57 -20.33
CA PHE A 127 -1.02 13.92 -19.01
C PHE A 127 -1.89 15.18 -19.03
N GLY A 128 -1.87 15.97 -20.09
CA GLY A 128 -2.63 17.22 -20.17
C GLY A 128 -1.98 18.36 -19.40
N ASP A 129 -2.78 19.38 -19.07
CA ASP A 129 -2.31 20.54 -18.32
C ASP A 129 -2.04 20.16 -16.84
N PRO A 130 -0.80 20.26 -16.35
CA PRO A 130 -0.47 19.95 -14.95
C PRO A 130 -1.14 20.89 -13.94
N ASN A 131 -1.54 22.10 -14.35
CA ASN A 131 -2.24 23.06 -13.47
C ASN A 131 -3.70 22.70 -13.24
N ASP A 132 -4.23 21.82 -14.08
CA ASP A 132 -5.62 21.37 -14.05
C ASP A 132 -5.81 20.28 -12.97
N PHE A 133 -5.60 20.71 -11.73
CA PHE A 133 -5.58 19.85 -10.54
C PHE A 133 -6.82 20.11 -9.68
N LYS A 134 -7.57 19.05 -9.37
CA LYS A 134 -8.77 19.13 -8.52
C LYS A 134 -8.87 17.93 -7.59
N VAL A 135 -9.28 18.16 -6.34
CA VAL A 135 -9.62 17.13 -5.38
C VAL A 135 -10.98 17.48 -4.79
N ASP A 136 -11.95 16.59 -4.98
CA ASP A 136 -13.32 16.75 -4.52
C ASP A 136 -13.67 15.62 -3.56
N LYS A 137 -14.11 15.96 -2.35
CA LYS A 137 -14.75 14.99 -1.45
C LYS A 137 -16.18 14.76 -1.95
N VAL A 138 -16.48 13.55 -2.39
CA VAL A 138 -17.80 13.21 -2.94
C VAL A 138 -18.81 12.98 -1.82
N GLY A 139 -18.43 12.19 -0.80
CA GLY A 139 -19.32 11.86 0.32
C GLY A 139 -19.13 10.44 0.85
N PRO A 140 -20.02 9.98 1.73
CA PRO A 140 -20.00 8.61 2.22
C PRO A 140 -20.38 7.60 1.12
N GLU A 141 -19.74 6.44 1.11
CA GLU A 141 -20.08 5.28 0.27
C GLU A 141 -19.90 4.00 1.10
N THR A 142 -20.62 2.93 0.77
CA THR A 142 -20.41 1.62 1.38
C THR A 142 -19.76 0.70 0.35
N VAL A 143 -18.60 0.11 0.69
CA VAL A 143 -17.88 -0.84 -0.17
C VAL A 143 -17.60 -2.10 0.64
N ALA A 144 -17.99 -3.27 0.13
CA ALA A 144 -17.89 -4.55 0.83
C ALA A 144 -18.42 -4.52 2.28
N GLY A 145 -19.53 -3.81 2.50
CA GLY A 145 -20.15 -3.64 3.83
C GLY A 145 -19.42 -2.69 4.78
N ARG A 146 -18.37 -1.99 4.33
CA ARG A 146 -17.57 -1.06 5.13
C ARG A 146 -17.87 0.39 4.76
N SER A 147 -17.92 1.25 5.77
CA SER A 147 -18.16 2.69 5.58
C SER A 147 -16.90 3.36 5.03
N CYS A 148 -17.01 3.92 3.84
CA CYS A 148 -15.94 4.61 3.12
C CYS A 148 -16.29 6.09 2.92
N THR A 149 -15.27 6.89 2.64
CA THR A 149 -15.43 8.22 2.05
C THR A 149 -14.93 8.19 0.61
N ALA A 150 -15.80 8.55 -0.33
CA ALA A 150 -15.48 8.67 -1.75
C ALA A 150 -14.87 10.04 -2.08
N TRP A 151 -13.89 10.03 -2.97
CA TRP A 151 -13.12 11.16 -3.43
C TRP A 151 -12.90 11.08 -4.94
N ASN A 152 -12.92 12.23 -5.61
CA ASN A 152 -12.46 12.37 -6.98
C ASN A 152 -11.20 13.23 -7.00
N ILE A 153 -10.20 12.80 -7.75
CA ILE A 153 -8.93 13.49 -7.95
C ILE A 153 -8.69 13.59 -9.44
N ARG A 154 -8.31 14.76 -9.92
CA ARG A 154 -8.03 15.02 -11.32
C ARG A 154 -6.73 15.79 -11.45
N VAL A 155 -5.88 15.35 -12.37
CA VAL A 155 -4.60 15.98 -12.70
C VAL A 155 -4.46 15.98 -14.22
N GLY A 156 -4.78 17.09 -14.86
CA GLY A 156 -4.88 17.17 -16.31
C GLY A 156 -5.89 16.15 -16.85
N LYS A 157 -5.42 15.24 -17.71
CA LYS A 157 -6.22 14.14 -18.29
C LYS A 157 -6.39 12.95 -17.36
N LEU A 158 -5.59 12.84 -16.30
CA LEU A 158 -5.73 11.76 -15.32
C LEU A 158 -6.94 12.05 -14.44
N ALA A 159 -7.92 11.16 -14.45
CA ALA A 159 -9.04 11.19 -13.52
C ALA A 159 -9.01 9.92 -12.66
N MET A 160 -9.05 10.11 -11.34
CA MET A 160 -9.06 9.06 -10.34
C MET A 160 -10.27 9.24 -9.44
N SER A 161 -11.04 8.20 -9.20
CA SER A 161 -11.95 8.13 -8.06
C SER A 161 -11.48 7.05 -7.11
N LEU A 162 -11.68 7.27 -5.82
CA LEU A 162 -11.38 6.29 -4.80
C LEU A 162 -12.33 6.41 -3.62
N SER A 163 -12.57 5.28 -2.96
CA SER A 163 -13.39 5.21 -1.75
C SER A 163 -12.58 4.52 -0.67
N ALA A 164 -12.21 5.30 0.35
CA ALA A 164 -11.31 4.86 1.40
C ALA A 164 -12.04 4.60 2.71
N ASP A 165 -11.76 3.45 3.33
CA ASP A 165 -12.22 3.16 4.69
C ASP A 165 -11.23 3.73 5.71
N PRO A 166 -11.59 4.79 6.45
CA PRO A 166 -10.70 5.46 7.40
C PRO A 166 -10.36 4.62 8.64
N THR A 167 -11.07 3.50 8.87
CA THR A 167 -10.85 2.60 10.01
C THR A 167 -9.78 1.54 9.74
N LEU A 168 -9.49 1.27 8.46
CA LEU A 168 -8.40 0.37 8.06
C LEU A 168 -7.09 1.13 8.00
N LYS A 169 -6.02 0.54 8.54
CA LYS A 169 -4.66 1.11 8.49
C LYS A 169 -3.73 0.13 7.83
N GLN A 170 -2.74 0.63 7.10
CA GLN A 170 -1.67 -0.24 6.64
C GLN A 170 -0.87 -0.71 7.87
N PRO A 171 -0.49 -2.00 7.94
CA PRO A 171 0.26 -2.56 9.05
C PRO A 171 1.72 -2.10 9.13
N ILE A 172 2.14 -1.14 8.30
CA ILE A 172 3.46 -0.52 8.35
C ILE A 172 3.45 0.72 9.27
N PRO A 173 4.57 1.05 9.94
CA PRO A 173 4.66 2.26 10.73
C PRO A 173 4.38 3.52 9.90
N ASP A 174 3.63 4.48 10.47
CA ASP A 174 3.30 5.76 9.81
C ASP A 174 4.55 6.49 9.31
N THR A 175 5.66 6.41 10.06
CA THR A 175 6.95 6.99 9.65
C THR A 175 7.53 6.35 8.39
N THR A 176 7.40 5.02 8.25
CA THR A 176 7.80 4.28 7.05
C THR A 176 6.90 4.62 5.87
N TYR A 177 5.58 4.62 6.09
CA TYR A 177 4.60 5.02 5.07
C TYR A 177 4.87 6.43 4.56
N MET A 178 5.05 7.41 5.46
CA MET A 178 5.32 8.79 5.08
C MET A 178 6.65 8.94 4.36
N LYS A 179 7.71 8.22 4.76
CA LYS A 179 8.97 8.19 4.01
C LYS A 179 8.76 7.65 2.59
N MET A 180 7.95 6.60 2.42
CA MET A 180 7.63 6.09 1.09
C MET A 180 6.84 7.09 0.24
N VAL A 181 5.84 7.75 0.82
CA VAL A 181 5.08 8.82 0.15
C VAL A 181 6.00 9.96 -0.26
N GLN A 182 6.89 10.41 0.64
CA GLN A 182 7.85 11.47 0.35
C GLN A 182 8.87 11.05 -0.70
N ALA A 183 9.39 9.83 -0.64
CA ALA A 183 10.29 9.30 -1.66
C ALA A 183 9.60 9.28 -3.04
N ARG A 184 8.34 8.83 -3.11
CA ARG A 184 7.53 8.90 -4.32
C ARG A 184 7.27 10.33 -4.79
N ALA A 185 6.96 11.25 -3.89
CA ALA A 185 6.74 12.65 -4.26
C ALA A 185 8.03 13.32 -4.77
N ALA A 186 9.16 13.10 -4.10
CA ALA A 186 10.47 13.63 -4.45
C ALA A 186 11.00 13.07 -5.78
N GLN A 187 10.69 11.80 -6.06
CA GLN A 187 10.91 11.12 -7.34
C GLN A 187 10.36 11.95 -8.50
N PHE A 188 9.08 12.32 -8.42
CA PHE A 188 8.45 13.08 -9.48
C PHE A 188 8.81 14.55 -9.45
N ALA A 189 9.07 15.16 -8.28
CA ALA A 189 9.34 16.60 -8.16
C ALA A 189 10.48 17.12 -9.06
N LYS A 190 11.43 16.26 -9.47
CA LYS A 190 12.53 16.60 -10.39
C LYS A 190 12.15 16.54 -11.89
N ALA A 191 10.93 16.12 -12.23
CA ALA A 191 10.43 15.92 -13.60
C ALA A 191 9.78 17.19 -14.22
N GLY A 192 10.22 18.39 -13.82
CA GLY A 192 9.66 19.65 -14.31
C GLY A 192 8.25 19.95 -13.79
N PRO A 193 7.44 20.77 -14.50
CA PRO A 193 6.10 21.18 -14.05
C PRO A 193 5.16 20.03 -13.72
N MET A 194 5.23 18.91 -14.45
CA MET A 194 4.45 17.70 -14.15
C MET A 194 4.86 17.05 -12.83
N GLY A 195 6.14 17.13 -12.50
CA GLY A 195 6.69 16.69 -11.24
C GLY A 195 6.06 17.35 -10.02
N ALA A 196 5.82 18.66 -10.12
CA ALA A 196 5.12 19.42 -9.09
C ALA A 196 3.67 18.95 -8.92
N SER A 197 2.97 18.62 -10.01
CA SER A 197 1.59 18.10 -9.96
C SER A 197 1.50 16.71 -9.34
N PHE A 198 2.47 15.83 -9.62
CA PHE A 198 2.55 14.53 -8.94
C PHE A 198 2.92 14.67 -7.47
N LYS A 199 3.85 15.56 -7.11
CA LYS A 199 4.13 15.89 -5.70
C LYS A 199 2.85 16.31 -4.98
N ARG A 200 2.09 17.24 -5.57
CA ARG A 200 0.80 17.69 -5.06
C ARG A 200 -0.22 16.55 -4.96
N LEU A 201 -0.29 15.68 -5.98
CA LEU A 201 -1.15 14.49 -5.97
C LEU A 201 -0.85 13.59 -4.76
N TYR A 202 0.42 13.24 -4.54
CA TYR A 202 0.82 12.41 -3.40
C TYR A 202 0.53 13.08 -2.06
N GLU A 203 0.76 14.39 -1.95
CA GLU A 203 0.44 15.16 -0.74
C GLU A 203 -1.07 15.17 -0.43
N GLU A 204 -1.93 15.36 -1.44
CA GLU A 204 -3.38 15.30 -1.26
C GLU A 204 -3.87 13.89 -0.94
N MET A 205 -3.34 12.86 -1.62
CA MET A 205 -3.66 11.47 -1.32
C MET A 205 -3.26 11.08 0.11
N ALA A 206 -2.14 11.60 0.62
CA ALA A 206 -1.71 11.35 2.00
C ALA A 206 -2.66 11.94 3.06
N LYS A 207 -3.48 12.94 2.70
CA LYS A 207 -4.52 13.48 3.60
C LYS A 207 -5.75 12.57 3.67
N ILE A 208 -5.95 11.71 2.67
CA ILE A 208 -7.05 10.75 2.65
C ILE A 208 -6.70 9.61 3.59
N LYS A 209 -7.39 9.57 4.73
CA LYS A 209 -7.18 8.54 5.74
C LYS A 209 -7.76 7.21 5.28
N GLY A 210 -7.05 6.13 5.56
CA GLY A 210 -7.55 4.78 5.42
C GLY A 210 -6.98 4.02 4.23
N ILE A 211 -7.59 2.87 3.94
CA ILE A 211 -7.25 2.04 2.78
C ILE A 211 -8.33 2.20 1.71
N PRO A 212 -7.98 2.54 0.45
CA PRO A 212 -8.91 2.52 -0.67
C PRO A 212 -9.46 1.11 -0.89
N LEU A 213 -10.78 0.97 -0.80
CA LEU A 213 -11.49 -0.28 -1.08
C LEU A 213 -12.13 -0.29 -2.47
N LYS A 214 -12.26 0.89 -3.09
CA LYS A 214 -12.68 1.04 -4.48
C LYS A 214 -11.81 2.08 -5.14
N THR A 215 -11.34 1.83 -6.35
CA THR A 215 -10.61 2.81 -7.14
C THR A 215 -11.05 2.71 -8.60
N HIS A 216 -11.02 3.83 -9.31
CA HIS A 216 -11.19 3.87 -10.75
C HIS A 216 -10.28 4.95 -11.31
N MET A 217 -9.44 4.59 -12.26
CA MET A 217 -8.47 5.49 -12.87
C MET A 217 -8.64 5.47 -14.38
N THR A 218 -8.75 6.65 -14.98
CA THR A 218 -8.95 6.83 -16.42
C THR A 218 -8.07 7.93 -17.01
N GLY A 219 -7.95 7.92 -18.33
CA GLY A 219 -7.46 9.05 -19.13
C GLY A 219 -5.97 9.04 -19.46
N MET A 220 -5.15 8.32 -18.69
CA MET A 220 -3.72 8.15 -18.99
C MET A 220 -3.52 7.18 -20.17
N MET A 221 -3.19 7.66 -21.38
CA MET A 221 -2.97 6.81 -22.57
C MET A 221 -4.13 5.83 -22.89
N GLY A 222 -5.37 6.25 -22.65
CA GLY A 222 -6.55 5.39 -22.83
C GLY A 222 -6.66 4.25 -21.80
N MET A 223 -5.91 4.33 -20.70
CA MET A 223 -6.08 3.46 -19.54
C MET A 223 -7.44 3.70 -18.90
N ASP A 224 -8.10 2.62 -18.55
CA ASP A 224 -9.33 2.59 -17.78
C ASP A 224 -9.24 1.36 -16.86
N VAL A 225 -8.92 1.59 -15.59
CA VAL A 225 -8.66 0.55 -14.59
C VAL A 225 -9.54 0.81 -13.38
N ALA A 226 -10.40 -0.14 -13.04
CA ALA A 226 -11.22 -0.12 -11.84
C ALA A 226 -10.87 -1.30 -10.94
N THR A 227 -10.87 -1.08 -9.63
CA THR A 227 -10.74 -2.12 -8.61
C THR A 227 -11.82 -1.93 -7.55
N GLU A 228 -12.47 -3.00 -7.11
CA GLU A 228 -13.45 -2.95 -6.02
C GLU A 228 -13.26 -4.14 -5.09
N ALA A 229 -13.14 -3.88 -3.80
CA ALA A 229 -12.98 -4.89 -2.77
C ALA A 229 -14.24 -5.73 -2.67
N THR A 230 -14.08 -7.05 -2.59
CA THR A 230 -15.16 -8.01 -2.40
C THR A 230 -15.08 -8.69 -1.04
N LYS A 231 -13.88 -8.76 -0.44
CA LYS A 231 -13.64 -9.37 0.86
C LYS A 231 -12.51 -8.65 1.59
N ILE A 232 -12.68 -8.43 2.89
CA ILE A 232 -11.66 -7.86 3.78
C ILE A 232 -11.52 -8.75 5.01
N GLU A 233 -10.29 -9.15 5.33
CA GLU A 233 -9.95 -9.98 6.49
C GLU A 233 -8.80 -9.31 7.27
N GLN A 234 -9.00 -9.10 8.57
CA GLN A 234 -7.97 -8.61 9.48
C GLN A 234 -7.48 -9.78 10.34
N GLY A 235 -6.17 -9.93 10.45
CA GLY A 235 -5.55 -11.04 11.16
C GLY A 235 -4.26 -11.48 10.48
N PRO A 236 -3.47 -12.34 11.16
CA PRO A 236 -2.15 -12.72 10.70
C PRO A 236 -2.16 -13.31 9.29
N VAL A 237 -1.27 -12.83 8.43
CA VAL A 237 -1.04 -13.44 7.12
C VAL A 237 0.07 -14.49 7.24
N PRO A 238 -0.13 -15.74 6.75
CA PRO A 238 0.91 -16.75 6.82
C PRO A 238 2.22 -16.28 6.17
N ALA A 239 3.36 -16.48 6.84
CA ALA A 239 4.67 -16.03 6.33
C ALA A 239 5.00 -16.63 4.94
N ALA A 240 4.52 -17.85 4.66
CA ALA A 240 4.67 -18.51 3.37
C ALA A 240 4.00 -17.74 2.20
N THR A 241 3.07 -16.82 2.48
CA THR A 241 2.46 -15.94 1.46
C THR A 241 3.49 -15.01 0.82
N PHE A 242 4.51 -14.62 1.57
CA PHE A 242 5.54 -13.65 1.18
C PHE A 242 6.83 -14.30 0.66
N THR A 243 6.89 -15.63 0.54
CA THR A 243 8.07 -16.31 0.04
C THR A 243 8.14 -16.24 -1.49
N LEU A 244 9.33 -16.00 -2.02
CA LEU A 244 9.58 -16.07 -3.45
C LEU A 244 9.53 -17.54 -3.91
N PRO A 245 8.95 -17.83 -5.10
CA PRO A 245 8.88 -19.20 -5.59
C PRO A 245 10.26 -19.77 -5.90
N ALA A 246 10.53 -20.98 -5.41
CA ALA A 246 11.78 -21.68 -5.66
C ALA A 246 11.94 -22.06 -7.15
N GLY A 247 13.18 -22.09 -7.62
CA GLY A 247 13.53 -22.51 -8.98
C GLY A 247 13.20 -21.50 -10.08
N TYR A 248 12.72 -20.30 -9.74
CA TYR A 248 12.49 -19.24 -10.73
C TYR A 248 13.80 -18.51 -11.03
N LYS A 249 13.98 -18.07 -12.27
CA LYS A 249 15.14 -17.26 -12.66
C LYS A 249 14.98 -15.86 -12.08
N ILE A 250 15.91 -15.46 -11.22
CA ILE A 250 15.95 -14.09 -10.69
C ILE A 250 16.76 -13.22 -11.64
N GLU A 251 16.18 -12.09 -12.05
CA GLU A 251 16.82 -11.06 -12.85
C GLU A 251 16.89 -9.76 -12.06
N ASP A 252 18.08 -9.17 -11.97
CA ASP A 252 18.26 -7.86 -11.37
C ASP A 252 17.93 -6.78 -12.42
N ALA A 253 16.67 -6.37 -12.47
CA ALA A 253 16.21 -5.35 -13.40
C ALA A 253 16.81 -3.98 -13.10
N GLY A 254 17.08 -3.68 -11.82
CA GLY A 254 17.78 -2.46 -11.41
C GLY A 254 19.17 -2.39 -12.03
N LYS A 255 19.96 -3.46 -11.89
CA LYS A 255 21.29 -3.56 -12.49
C LYS A 255 21.26 -3.45 -14.01
N LYS A 256 20.41 -4.24 -14.68
CA LYS A 256 20.27 -4.18 -16.14
C LYS A 256 19.96 -2.76 -16.63
N MET A 257 19.04 -2.09 -15.95
CA MET A 257 18.66 -0.72 -16.27
C MET A 257 19.82 0.27 -16.11
N ARG A 258 20.59 0.19 -15.01
CA ARG A 258 21.80 1.02 -14.83
C ARG A 258 22.83 0.81 -15.95
N GLU A 259 23.07 -0.44 -16.33
CA GLU A 259 24.00 -0.78 -17.42
C GLU A 259 23.53 -0.24 -18.77
N GLU A 260 22.23 -0.31 -19.07
CA GLU A 260 21.65 0.26 -20.28
C GLU A 260 21.73 1.79 -20.31
N MET A 261 21.51 2.45 -19.18
CA MET A 261 21.63 3.90 -19.07
C MET A 261 23.07 4.37 -19.27
N MET A 262 24.06 3.62 -18.77
CA MET A 262 25.48 3.94 -19.00
C MET A 262 25.90 3.78 -20.46
N LYS A 263 25.29 2.87 -21.23
CA LYS A 263 25.56 2.68 -22.66
C LYS A 263 24.99 3.79 -23.56
N LYS A 264 24.02 4.56 -23.07
CA LYS A 264 23.34 5.64 -23.82
C LYS A 264 23.92 7.04 -23.54
N LYS A 265 24.89 7.16 -22.63
CA LYS A 265 25.69 8.36 -22.42
C LYS A 265 26.90 8.35 -23.35
#